data_AF-L7EWP5-F1
#
_entry.id   AF-L7EWP5-F1
#
_cell.length_a   1.000
_cell.length_b   1.000
_cell.length_c   1.000
_cell.angle_alpha   90.00
_cell.angle_beta   90.00
_cell.angle_gamma   90.00
#
_symmetry.space_group_name_H-M   'P 1'
#
loop_
_entity.id
_entity.type
_entity.pdbx_description
1 polymer ?
#
loop_
_entity_poly.entity_id
_entity_poly.type
_entity_poly.pdbx_seq_one_letter_code
_entity_poly.pdbx_strand_id
1 'polypeptide(L)'
;MSKVTIDAETARHVLFHYARPGGWKPGRFTVLLMEAIDAADVVNKARLAPAYPELTAAMDIAANRPDGIARLQRIAGIPAPTATTN
;
A
#
# COMPACT_ATOMS: atom_id res chain seq x y z
N MET A 1 -6.77 19.87 -3.99
CA MET A 1 -6.03 18.66 -3.57
C MET A 1 -5.80 17.80 -4.79
N SER A 2 -4.55 17.62 -5.20
CA SER A 2 -4.20 16.79 -6.36
C SER A 2 -4.57 15.33 -6.09
N LYS A 3 -5.19 14.68 -7.07
CA LYS A 3 -5.53 13.25 -7.00
C LYS A 3 -4.23 12.45 -7.09
N VAL A 4 -3.77 11.89 -5.98
CA VAL A 4 -2.63 10.96 -5.95
C VAL A 4 -3.05 9.68 -6.68
N THR A 5 -2.28 9.29 -7.69
CA THR A 5 -2.49 8.05 -8.44
C THR A 5 -1.52 7.01 -7.90
N ILE A 6 -2.02 5.86 -7.46
CA ILE A 6 -1.19 4.74 -7.00
C ILE A 6 -0.98 3.82 -8.19
N ASP A 7 0.28 3.55 -8.54
CA ASP A 7 0.61 2.60 -9.58
C ASP A 7 0.57 1.14 -9.10
N ALA A 8 0.63 0.20 -10.06
CA ALA A 8 0.55 -1.22 -9.76
C ALA A 8 1.74 -1.73 -8.93
N GLU A 9 2.92 -1.14 -9.10
CA GLU A 9 4.13 -1.55 -8.39
C GLU A 9 4.07 -1.14 -6.91
N THR A 10 3.72 0.11 -6.63
CA THR A 10 3.48 0.63 -5.27
C THR A 10 2.40 -0.17 -4.57
N ALA A 11 1.31 -0.51 -5.26
CA ALA A 11 0.28 -1.37 -4.69
C ALA A 11 0.83 -2.75 -4.30
N ARG A 12 1.69 -3.39 -5.12
CA ARG A 12 2.32 -4.67 -4.79
C ARG A 12 3.30 -4.56 -3.62
N HIS A 13 4.04 -3.45 -3.52
CA HIS A 13 4.94 -3.21 -2.38
C HIS A 13 4.17 -3.12 -1.06
N VAL A 14 3.06 -2.38 -1.05
CA VAL A 14 2.19 -2.27 0.13
C VAL A 14 1.53 -3.61 0.46
N LEU A 15 1.04 -4.35 -0.54
CA LEU A 15 0.52 -5.71 -0.32
C LEU A 15 1.57 -6.63 0.30
N PHE A 16 2.84 -6.53 -0.12
CA PHE A 16 3.93 -7.28 0.49
C PHE A 16 4.13 -6.90 1.96
N HIS A 17 4.13 -5.60 2.28
CA HIS A 17 4.30 -5.11 3.65
C HIS A 17 3.22 -5.68 4.60
N TYR A 18 1.97 -5.77 4.16
CA TYR A 18 0.87 -6.35 4.93
C TYR A 18 0.72 -7.87 4.79
N ALA A 19 1.72 -8.57 4.23
CA ALA A 19 1.70 -10.01 3.98
C ALA A 19 0.44 -10.50 3.22
N ARG A 20 -0.02 -9.73 2.22
CA ARG A 20 -1.20 -10.03 1.41
C ARG A 20 -0.83 -10.67 0.07
N PRO A 21 -1.71 -11.51 -0.51
CA PRO A 21 -1.47 -12.14 -1.81
C PRO A 21 -1.17 -11.15 -2.93
N GLY A 22 -0.24 -11.54 -3.80
CA GLY A 22 0.26 -10.77 -4.93
C GLY A 22 1.16 -9.58 -4.56
N GLY A 23 1.58 -9.49 -3.29
CA GLY A 23 2.64 -8.58 -2.88
C GLY A 23 4.00 -8.94 -3.48
N TRP A 24 4.78 -7.92 -3.83
CA TRP A 24 6.17 -8.05 -4.27
C TRP A 24 7.08 -7.26 -3.34
N LYS A 25 8.18 -7.86 -2.90
CA LYS A 25 9.15 -7.20 -2.02
C LYS A 25 9.90 -6.10 -2.77
N PRO A 26 9.84 -4.83 -2.31
CA PRO A 26 10.67 -3.78 -2.88
C PRO A 26 12.12 -3.85 -2.38
N GLY A 27 12.95 -2.94 -2.88
CA GLY A 27 14.30 -2.71 -2.36
C GLY A 27 14.31 -2.32 -0.87
N ARG A 28 15.48 -2.50 -0.22
CA ARG A 28 15.64 -2.31 1.24
C ARG A 28 15.23 -0.92 1.72
N PHE A 29 15.54 0.12 0.96
CA PHE A 29 15.17 1.49 1.30
C PHE A 29 13.64 1.65 1.40
N THR A 30 12.90 1.17 0.41
CA THR A 30 11.43 1.24 0.39
C THR A 30 10.82 0.42 1.52
N VAL A 31 11.40 -0.73 1.89
CA VAL A 31 10.96 -1.49 3.07
C VAL A 31 11.06 -0.65 4.34
N LEU A 32 12.22 -0.03 4.58
CA LEU A 32 12.44 0.83 5.75
C LEU A 32 11.53 2.06 5.73
N LEU A 33 11.27 2.62 4.55
CA LEU A 33 10.34 3.74 4.41
C LEU A 33 8.90 3.35 4.75
N MET A 34 8.44 2.17 4.31
CA MET A 34 7.11 1.67 4.67
C MET A 34 7.00 1.42 6.18
N GLU A 35 8.02 0.81 6.80
CA GLU A 35 8.09 0.64 8.26
C GLU A 35 8.06 2.00 8.99
N ALA A 36 8.78 3.01 8.49
CA ALA A 36 8.76 4.35 9.06
C ALA A 36 7.40 5.04 8.92
N ILE A 37 6.70 4.87 7.79
CA ILE A 37 5.35 5.42 7.58
C ILE A 37 4.33 4.73 8.50
N ASP A 38 4.45 3.42 8.70
CA ASP A 38 3.56 2.63 9.56
C ASP A 38 3.73 2.99 11.04
N ALA A 39 4.98 3.18 11.48
CA ALA A 39 5.31 3.56 12.84
C ALA A 39 5.09 5.06 13.15
N ALA A 40 4.92 5.91 12.13
CA ALA A 40 4.82 7.35 12.31
C ALA A 40 3.51 7.76 13.00
N ASP A 41 3.62 8.63 14.00
CA ASP A 41 2.49 9.40 14.52
C ASP A 41 1.90 10.35 13.46
N VAL A 42 0.77 10.97 13.79
CA VAL A 42 0.04 11.87 12.88
C VAL A 42 0.92 13.01 12.36
N VAL A 43 1.80 13.58 13.19
CA VAL A 43 2.66 14.72 12.82
C VAL A 43 3.74 14.28 11.85
N ASN A 44 4.41 13.17 12.14
CA ASN A 44 5.46 12.63 11.29
C ASN A 44 4.88 12.08 9.97
N LYS A 45 3.71 11.45 10.01
CA LYS A 45 3.00 11.01 8.80
C LYS A 45 2.59 12.19 7.91
N ALA A 46 2.17 13.32 8.49
CA ALA A 46 1.89 14.54 7.75
C ALA A 46 3.13 15.15 7.06
N ARG A 47 4.33 14.92 7.60
CA ARG A 47 5.60 15.33 6.97
C ARG A 47 6.03 14.37 5.86
N LEU A 48 5.79 13.07 6.03
CA LEU A 48 6.12 12.05 5.03
C LEU A 48 5.18 12.07 3.83
N ALA A 49 3.89 12.37 4.05
CA ALA A 49 2.87 12.40 3.00
C ALA A 49 3.22 13.27 1.78
N PRO A 50 3.69 14.54 1.92
CA PRO A 50 4.09 15.33 0.76
C PRO A 50 5.38 14.83 0.08
N ALA A 51 6.28 14.17 0.82
CA ALA A 51 7.53 13.64 0.27
C ALA A 51 7.33 12.31 -0.48
N TYR A 52 6.41 11.47 -0.01
CA TYR A 52 6.10 10.15 -0.55
C TYR A 52 4.58 9.95 -0.72
N PRO A 53 3.93 10.73 -1.59
CA PRO A 53 2.46 10.81 -1.64
C PRO A 53 1.81 9.48 -2.02
N GLU A 54 2.32 8.78 -3.04
CA GLU A 54 1.73 7.54 -3.53
C GLU A 54 1.85 6.41 -2.50
N LEU A 55 3.04 6.23 -1.92
CA LEU A 55 3.28 5.21 -0.92
C LEU A 55 2.48 5.47 0.36
N THR A 56 2.43 6.72 0.82
CA THR A 56 1.66 7.09 2.01
C THR A 56 0.16 6.90 1.78
N ALA A 57 -0.35 7.26 0.60
CA ALA A 57 -1.74 7.04 0.24
C ALA A 57 -2.10 5.55 0.14
N ALA A 58 -1.21 4.72 -0.44
CA ALA A 58 -1.42 3.28 -0.54
C ALA A 58 -1.40 2.61 0.85
N MET A 59 -0.46 3.00 1.72
CA MET A 59 -0.39 2.54 3.12
C MET A 59 -1.63 2.96 3.91
N ASP A 60 -2.13 4.18 3.73
CA ASP A 60 -3.36 4.66 4.36
C ASP A 60 -4.60 3.88 3.90
N ILE A 61 -4.70 3.61 2.59
CA ILE A 61 -5.77 2.77 2.05
C ILE A 61 -5.72 1.38 2.69
N ALA A 62 -4.55 0.75 2.78
CA ALA A 62 -4.41 -0.58 3.38
C ALA A 62 -4.81 -0.62 4.86
N ALA A 63 -4.39 0.37 5.65
CA ALA A 63 -4.59 0.39 7.10
C ALA A 63 -6.01 0.82 7.51
N ASN A 64 -6.57 1.83 6.84
CA ASN A 64 -7.72 2.59 7.34
C ASN A 64 -9.01 2.38 6.53
N ARG A 65 -8.98 1.64 5.42
CA ARG A 65 -10.17 1.36 4.60
C ARG A 65 -10.60 -0.10 4.74
N PRO A 66 -11.89 -0.38 5.02
CA PRO A 66 -12.40 -1.75 5.09
C PRO A 66 -12.11 -2.59 3.84
N ASP A 67 -12.13 -1.98 2.65
CA ASP A 67 -11.87 -2.60 1.35
C ASP A 67 -10.45 -2.33 0.81
N GLY A 68 -9.57 -1.79 1.66
CA GLY A 68 -8.26 -1.27 1.27
C GLY A 68 -7.38 -2.27 0.53
N ILE A 69 -7.23 -3.47 1.09
CA ILE A 69 -6.46 -4.55 0.48
C ILE A 69 -7.05 -4.98 -0.87
N ALA A 70 -8.37 -5.16 -0.95
CA ALA A 70 -9.04 -5.54 -2.20
C ALA A 70 -8.90 -4.46 -3.28
N ARG A 71 -8.91 -3.18 -2.89
CA ARG A 71 -8.64 -2.07 -3.79
C ARG A 71 -7.19 -2.08 -4.31
N LEU A 72 -6.21 -2.30 -3.42
CA LEU A 72 -4.81 -2.40 -3.83
C LEU A 72 -4.56 -3.61 -4.72
N GLN A 73 -5.21 -4.74 -4.47
CA GLN A 73 -5.15 -5.92 -5.35
C GLN A 73 -5.66 -5.61 -6.76
N ARG A 74 -6.78 -4.88 -6.88
CA ARG A 74 -7.27 -4.42 -8.19
C ARG A 74 -6.29 -3.49 -8.90
N ILE A 75 -5.68 -2.54 -8.18
CA ILE A 75 -4.66 -1.63 -8.74
C ILE A 75 -3.43 -2.42 -9.21
N ALA A 76 -3.00 -3.41 -8.43
CA ALA A 76 -1.92 -4.31 -8.76
C ALA A 76 -2.26 -5.34 -9.87
N GLY A 77 -3.48 -5.32 -10.42
CA GLY A 77 -3.93 -6.28 -11.44
C GLY A 77 -4.00 -7.73 -10.93
N ILE A 78 -4.16 -7.93 -9.61
CA ILE A 78 -4.30 -9.24 -8.99
C ILE A 78 -5.80 -9.61 -9.02
N PRO A 79 -6.18 -10.73 -9.65
CA PRO A 79 -7.57 -11.16 -9.66
C PRO A 79 -8.04 -11.46 -8.23
N ALA A 80 -9.28 -11.09 -7.92
CA ALA A 80 -9.91 -11.46 -6.65
C ALA A 80 -9.82 -13.00 -6.48
N PRO A 81 -9.63 -13.52 -5.26
CA PRO A 81 -9.63 -14.95 -5.04
C PRO A 81 -10.96 -15.50 -5.57
N THR A 82 -10.90 -16.24 -6.67
CA THR A 82 -12.04 -16.99 -7.17
C THR A 82 -12.37 -17.99 -6.09
N ALA A 83 -13.62 -17.96 -5.60
CA ALA A 83 -14.13 -18.96 -4.70
C ALA A 83 -13.82 -20.32 -5.33
N THR A 84 -12.87 -21.05 -4.74
CA THR A 84 -12.55 -22.40 -5.15
C THR A 84 -13.74 -23.24 -4.69
N THR A 85 -14.67 -23.49 -5.60
CA THR A 85 -15.64 -24.58 -5.49
C THR A 85 -14.85 -25.87 -5.63
N ASN A 86 -14.70 -26.60 -4.54
CA ASN A 86 -14.53 -28.05 -4.50
C ASN A 86 -15.40 -28.58 -3.36
#